data_AF-A0A4U1J8S2-F1
#
_entry.id   AF-A0A4U1J8S2-F1
#
_cell.length_a   1.000
_cell.length_b   1.000
_cell.length_c   1.000
_cell.angle_alpha   90.00
_cell.angle_beta   90.00
_cell.angle_gamma   90.00
#
_symmetry.space_group_name_H-M   'P 1'
#
loop_
_entity.id
_entity.type
_entity.pdbx_description
1 polymer ?
#
loop_
_entity_poly.entity_id
_entity_poly.type
_entity_poly.pdbx_seq_one_letter_code
_entity_poly.pdbx_strand_id
1 'polypeptide(L)'
;MKELIKYLLDNLYLDFQGEITLETVRGFLREDDGREARQLLAKLIEEKGVEDLLITLADCLKEHIQTGINEKVVREQLSTYAES
;
A
#
# COMPACT_ATOMS: atom_id res chain seq x y z
N MET A 1 -18.85 9.76 17.42
CA MET A 1 -17.87 8.72 17.03
C MET A 1 -18.05 8.14 15.64
N LYS A 2 -19.25 7.72 15.22
CA LYS A 2 -19.43 7.10 13.89
C LYS A 2 -18.94 7.99 12.73
N GLU A 3 -19.36 9.26 12.69
CA GLU A 3 -18.95 10.20 11.64
C GLU A 3 -17.44 10.49 11.65
N LEU A 4 -16.82 10.56 12.83
CA LEU A 4 -15.37 10.73 12.96
C LEU A 4 -14.61 9.50 12.43
N ILE A 5 -15.06 8.28 12.77
CA ILE A 5 -14.46 7.04 12.27
C ILE A 5 -14.54 6.97 10.75
N LYS A 6 -15.72 7.29 10.19
CA LYS A 6 -15.91 7.34 8.73
C LYS A 6 -14.96 8.35 8.08
N TYR A 7 -14.88 9.57 8.63
CA TYR A 7 -13.96 10.58 8.14
C TYR A 7 -12.51 10.09 8.16
N LEU A 8 -12.06 9.46 9.25
CA LEU A 8 -10.70 8.93 9.35
C LEU A 8 -10.42 7.83 8.33
N LEU A 9 -11.38 6.92 8.10
CA LEU A 9 -11.26 5.86 7.10
C LEU A 9 -11.22 6.41 5.66
N ASP A 10 -12.07 7.39 5.35
CA ASP A 10 -12.12 8.01 4.03
C ASP A 10 -10.81 8.76 3.71
N ASN A 11 -10.21 9.38 4.73
CA ASN A 11 -8.96 10.13 4.63
C ASN A 11 -7.70 9.28 4.85
N LEU A 12 -7.84 7.97 5.01
CA LEU A 12 -6.69 7.06 5.11
C LEU A 12 -5.98 6.99 3.76
N TYR A 13 -4.66 7.12 3.78
CA TYR A 13 -3.81 6.90 2.61
C TYR A 13 -2.85 5.76 2.90
N LEU A 14 -2.60 4.94 1.87
CA LEU A 14 -1.56 3.93 1.87
C LEU A 14 -0.36 4.50 1.15
N ASP A 15 0.82 4.29 1.69
CA ASP A 15 2.06 4.69 1.05
C ASP A 15 3.15 3.66 1.34
N PHE A 16 4.15 3.61 0.46
CA PHE A 16 5.29 2.72 0.62
C PHE A 16 6.45 3.49 1.27
N GLN A 17 6.93 2.98 2.40
CA GLN A 17 7.97 3.66 3.16
C GLN A 17 9.36 3.51 2.52
N GLY A 18 10.11 4.61 2.51
CA GLY A 18 11.52 4.63 2.13
C GLY A 18 11.76 4.87 0.65
N GLU A 19 13.03 4.82 0.24
CA GLU A 19 13.42 5.02 -1.15
C GLU A 19 13.35 3.68 -1.90
N ILE A 20 12.17 3.38 -2.46
CA ILE A 20 12.03 2.25 -3.38
C ILE A 20 12.52 2.70 -4.74
N THR A 21 13.63 2.13 -5.20
CA THR A 21 14.22 2.43 -6.50
C THR A 21 14.00 1.27 -7.48
N LEU A 22 14.06 1.58 -8.78
CA LEU A 22 14.07 0.56 -9.83
C LEU A 22 15.20 -0.46 -9.65
N GLU A 23 16.36 -0.03 -9.16
CA GLU A 23 17.49 -0.92 -8.91
C GLU A 23 17.16 -1.95 -7.82
N THR A 24 16.60 -1.50 -6.69
CA THR A 24 16.20 -2.36 -5.58
C THR A 24 15.14 -3.37 -6.03
N VAL A 25 14.08 -2.91 -6.70
CA VAL A 25 12.99 -3.80 -7.17
C VAL A 25 13.52 -4.82 -8.19
N ARG A 26 14.38 -4.38 -9.12
CA ARG A 26 15.02 -5.29 -10.07
C ARG A 26 15.91 -6.32 -9.39
N GLY A 27 16.57 -5.98 -8.29
CA GLY A 27 17.35 -6.91 -7.48
C GLY A 27 16.49 -8.10 -7.03
N PHE A 28 15.33 -7.81 -6.42
CA PHE A 28 14.37 -8.85 -5.99
C PHE A 28 13.82 -9.67 -7.16
N LEU A 29 13.44 -9.04 -8.27
CA LEU A 29 12.84 -9.74 -9.42
C LEU A 29 13.82 -10.64 -10.18
N ARG A 30 15.14 -10.43 -10.04
CA ARG A 30 16.17 -11.25 -10.71
C ARG A 30 16.39 -12.60 -10.03
N GLU A 31 16.00 -12.74 -8.77
CA GLU A 31 16.11 -13.99 -8.03
C GLU A 31 14.91 -14.93 -8.31
N ASP A 32 13.89 -14.45 -9.03
CA ASP A 32 12.65 -15.15 -9.34
C ASP A 32 12.49 -15.40 -10.86
N ASP A 33 12.59 -16.67 -11.26
CA ASP A 33 12.39 -17.13 -12.64
C ASP A 33 10.91 -17.35 -13.01
N GLY A 34 9.99 -16.85 -12.19
CA GLY A 34 8.56 -16.85 -12.45
C GLY A 34 8.17 -16.04 -13.68
N ARG A 35 7.08 -16.45 -14.34
CA ARG A 35 6.51 -15.69 -15.46
C ARG A 35 6.09 -14.28 -15.01
N GLU A 36 5.51 -14.17 -13.82
CA GLU A 36 5.01 -12.91 -13.26
C GLU A 36 6.17 -11.94 -12.97
N ALA A 37 7.24 -12.42 -12.33
CA ALA A 37 8.44 -11.62 -12.06
C ALA A 37 9.08 -11.06 -13.35
N ARG A 38 9.21 -11.90 -14.39
CA ARG A 38 9.71 -11.45 -15.70
C ARG A 38 8.82 -10.40 -16.36
N GLN A 39 7.50 -10.57 -16.28
CA GLN A 39 6.54 -9.62 -16.86
C GLN A 39 6.60 -8.26 -16.15
N LEU A 40 6.62 -8.26 -14.81
CA LEU A 40 6.74 -7.05 -14.03
C LEU A 40 8.07 -6.35 -14.31
N LEU A 41 9.18 -7.09 -14.34
CA LEU A 41 10.49 -6.53 -14.64
C LEU A 41 10.53 -5.86 -16.03
N ALA A 42 9.95 -6.50 -17.04
CA ALA A 42 9.88 -5.93 -18.38
C ALA A 42 9.11 -4.59 -18.41
N LYS A 43 7.96 -4.52 -17.72
CA LYS A 43 7.15 -3.30 -17.60
C LYS A 43 7.92 -2.17 -16.90
N LEU A 44 8.59 -2.47 -15.79
CA LEU A 44 9.37 -1.47 -15.04
C LEU A 44 10.57 -0.92 -15.83
N ILE A 45 11.18 -1.75 -16.70
CA ILE A 45 12.24 -1.30 -17.61
C ILE A 45 11.66 -0.37 -18.69
N GLU A 46 10.51 -0.70 -19.25
CA GLU A 46 9.82 0.11 -20.26
C GLU A 46 9.41 1.49 -19.70
N GLU A 47 8.88 1.51 -18.47
CA GLU A 47 8.45 2.70 -17.75
C GLU A 47 9.61 3.51 -17.15
N LYS A 48 10.82 2.94 -17.13
CA LYS A 48 12.06 3.55 -16.59
C LYS A 48 11.94 4.01 -15.14
N GLY A 49 11.11 3.34 -14.35
CA GLY A 49 10.76 3.80 -13.03
C GLY A 49 9.90 2.80 -12.27
N VAL A 50 9.63 3.14 -11.01
CA VAL A 50 8.73 2.39 -10.12
C VAL A 50 7.57 3.25 -9.64
N GLU A 51 7.54 4.54 -10.00
CA GLU A 51 6.59 5.51 -9.48
C GLU A 51 5.15 5.12 -9.81
N ASP A 52 4.88 4.76 -11.07
CA ASP A 52 3.54 4.33 -11.51
C ASP A 52 3.10 3.02 -10.84
N LEU A 53 4.04 2.08 -10.63
CA LEU A 53 3.80 0.86 -9.86
C LEU A 53 3.35 1.18 -8.43
N LEU A 54 4.10 2.02 -7.73
CA LEU A 54 3.82 2.35 -6.33
C LEU A 54 2.50 3.09 -6.18
N ILE A 55 2.21 4.06 -7.05
CA ILE A 55 0.94 4.79 -7.06
C ILE A 55 -0.23 3.82 -7.31
N THR A 56 -0.12 3.00 -8.36
CA THR A 56 -1.16 2.03 -8.71
C THR A 56 -1.43 1.06 -7.57
N LEU A 57 -0.38 0.52 -6.95
CA LEU A 57 -0.54 -0.39 -5.83
C LEU A 57 -1.14 0.31 -4.61
N ALA A 58 -0.71 1.53 -4.29
CA ALA A 58 -1.28 2.29 -3.17
C ALA A 58 -2.79 2.49 -3.34
N ASP A 59 -3.23 2.88 -4.55
CA ASP A 59 -4.63 3.10 -4.88
C ASP A 59 -5.45 1.81 -4.83
N CYS A 60 -4.98 0.74 -5.48
CA CYS A 60 -5.70 -0.53 -5.50
C CYS A 60 -5.76 -1.19 -4.12
N LEU A 61 -4.67 -1.13 -3.35
CA LEU A 61 -4.60 -1.77 -2.03
C LEU A 61 -5.36 -0.99 -0.96
N LYS A 62 -5.56 0.33 -1.13
CA LYS A 62 -6.35 1.16 -0.19
C LYS A 62 -7.75 0.59 0.05
N GLU A 63 -8.42 0.08 -0.98
CA GLU A 63 -9.76 -0.52 -0.82
C GLU A 63 -9.72 -1.80 0.03
N HIS A 64 -8.63 -2.56 -0.07
CA HIS A 64 -8.46 -3.80 0.67
C HIS A 64 -8.10 -3.56 2.15
N ILE A 65 -7.54 -2.41 2.50
CA ILE A 65 -7.25 -2.02 3.90
C ILE A 65 -8.51 -2.10 4.76
N GLN A 66 -9.68 -1.76 4.21
CA GLN A 66 -10.94 -1.73 4.96
C GLN A 66 -11.36 -3.11 5.50
N THR A 67 -10.76 -4.21 5.03
CA THR A 67 -10.97 -5.53 5.61
C THR A 67 -10.37 -5.65 7.02
N GLY A 68 -9.13 -5.16 7.20
CA GLY A 68 -8.40 -5.20 8.46
C GLY A 68 -8.59 -3.94 9.32
N ILE A 69 -8.56 -2.77 8.71
CA ILE A 69 -8.77 -1.47 9.36
C ILE A 69 -10.20 -1.02 9.04
N ASN A 70 -11.14 -1.50 9.86
CA ASN A 70 -12.57 -1.23 9.72
C ASN A 70 -13.10 -0.39 10.90
N GLU A 71 -14.38 -0.03 10.85
CA GLU A 71 -15.02 0.81 11.87
C GLU A 71 -14.83 0.29 13.31
N LYS A 72 -14.85 -1.03 13.49
CA LYS A 72 -14.70 -1.66 14.81
C LYS A 72 -13.28 -1.43 15.33
N VAL A 73 -12.27 -1.74 14.53
CA VAL A 73 -10.86 -1.58 14.91
C VAL A 73 -10.55 -0.11 15.22
N VAL A 74 -10.97 0.81 14.35
CA VAL A 74 -10.73 2.24 14.56
C VAL A 74 -11.41 2.74 15.84
N ARG A 75 -12.63 2.28 16.12
CA ARG A 75 -13.32 2.62 17.38
C ARG A 75 -12.54 2.15 18.59
N GLU A 76 -12.08 0.89 18.59
CA GLU A 76 -11.32 0.32 19.69
C GLU A 76 -10.04 1.13 19.95
N GLN A 77 -9.28 1.47 18.91
CA GLN A 77 -8.07 2.29 19.04
C GLN A 77 -8.36 3.69 19.58
N LEU A 78 -9.45 4.33 19.12
CA LEU A 78 -9.85 5.65 19.62
C LEU A 78 -10.27 5.61 21.10
N SER A 79 -10.95 4.54 21.54
CA SER A 79 -11.27 4.34 22.95
C SER A 79 -9.99 4.16 23.78
N THR A 80 -9.06 3.31 23.34
CA THR A 80 -7.78 3.11 24.03
C THR A 80 -6.99 4.41 24.17
N TYR A 81 -6.92 5.22 23.11
CA TYR A 81 -6.28 6.54 23.16
C TYR A 81 -6.97 7.52 24.12
N ALA A 82 -8.31 7.46 24.22
CA ALA A 82 -9.05 8.32 25.14
C ALA A 82 -8.85 7.94 26.62
N GLU A 83 -8.47 6.69 26.88
CA GLU A 83 -8.24 6.13 28.21
C GLU A 83 -6.77 6.21 28.67
N SER A 84 -5.83 6.51 27.77
CA SER A 84 -4.39 6.69 28.05
C SER A 84 -4.05 8.11 28.48
#